data_AF-A0A7J8PET3-F1
#
_entry.id   AF-A0A7J8PET3-F1
#
_cell.length_a   1.000
_cell.length_b   1.000
_cell.length_c   1.000
_cell.angle_alpha   90.00
_cell.angle_beta   90.00
_cell.angle_gamma   90.00
#
_symmetry.space_group_name_H-M   'P 1'
#
loop_
_entity.id
_entity.type
_entity.pdbx_description
1 polymer ?
#
loop_
_entity_poly.entity_id
_entity_poly.type
_entity_poly.pdbx_seq_one_letter_code
_entity_poly.pdbx_strand_id
1 'polypeptide(L)'
;MTDPRADGLGVSSCIERSLEDAGVSPEEVNYINAHATSTLAGDLAEINAIKKVFKNTSEIKINATKSMIGHCLGAAGGLEAIATVKAITTGWVHPTINQFNPEPSVEFDTVANEKQQHEVNV
;
A
#
# COMPACT_ATOMS: atom_id res chain seq x y z
N MET A 1 -16.97 -6.80 12.15
CA MET A 1 -15.60 -6.29 11.86
C MET A 1 -14.70 -7.50 11.82
N THR A 2 -14.04 -7.78 10.70
CA THR A 2 -13.14 -8.93 10.55
C THR A 2 -11.73 -8.47 10.79
N ASP A 3 -11.14 -8.84 11.92
CA ASP A 3 -9.73 -8.57 12.17
C ASP A 3 -8.87 -9.50 11.32
N PRO A 4 -7.90 -8.98 10.55
CA PRO A 4 -6.96 -9.82 9.85
C PRO A 4 -6.08 -10.56 10.86
N ARG A 5 -5.53 -11.70 10.43
CA ARG A 5 -4.49 -12.36 11.21
C ARG A 5 -3.31 -11.39 11.39
N ALA A 6 -2.83 -11.22 12.62
CA ALA A 6 -1.74 -10.29 12.94
C ALA A 6 -0.43 -10.61 12.18
N ASP A 7 -0.25 -11.87 11.78
CA ASP A 7 0.89 -12.30 10.96
C ASP A 7 0.76 -11.86 9.49
N GLY A 8 -0.36 -11.31 9.04
CA GLY A 8 -0.57 -10.86 7.67
C GLY A 8 -0.66 -11.99 6.63
N LEU A 9 -0.78 -13.27 7.04
CA LEU A 9 -0.69 -14.42 6.12
C LEU A 9 -1.66 -14.34 4.95
N GLY A 10 -2.93 -13.97 5.21
CA GLY A 10 -3.94 -13.87 4.16
C GLY A 10 -3.62 -12.77 3.14
N VAL A 11 -3.06 -11.64 3.61
CA VAL A 11 -2.67 -10.51 2.77
C VAL A 11 -1.41 -10.86 1.98
N SER A 12 -0.40 -11.46 2.60
CA SER A 12 0.85 -11.84 1.90
C SER A 12 0.59 -12.88 0.81
N SER A 13 -0.23 -13.90 1.09
CA SER A 13 -0.60 -14.90 0.09
C SER A 13 -1.43 -14.31 -1.06
N CYS A 14 -2.22 -13.26 -0.80
CA CYS A 14 -2.94 -12.54 -1.85
C CYS A 14 -1.96 -11.78 -2.77
N ILE A 15 -0.99 -11.09 -2.19
CA ILE A 15 0.05 -10.37 -2.93
C ILE A 15 0.88 -11.35 -3.77
N GLU A 16 1.40 -12.43 -3.16
CA GLU A 16 2.20 -13.45 -3.85
C GLU A 16 1.48 -14.05 -5.07
N ARG A 17 0.20 -14.40 -4.91
CA ARG A 17 -0.61 -14.93 -6.02
C ARG A 17 -0.88 -13.89 -7.11
N SER A 18 -1.03 -12.63 -6.74
CA SER A 18 -1.25 -11.54 -7.71
C SER A 18 0.03 -11.28 -8.53
N LEU A 19 1.20 -11.36 -7.90
CA LEU A 19 2.50 -11.28 -8.57
C LEU A 19 2.72 -12.47 -9.51
N GLU A 20 2.42 -13.69 -9.05
CA GLU A 20 2.51 -14.90 -9.87
C GLU A 20 1.59 -14.83 -11.10
N ASP A 21 0.34 -14.41 -10.93
CA ASP A 21 -0.63 -14.24 -12.02
C ASP A 21 -0.18 -13.18 -13.04
N ALA A 22 0.43 -12.09 -12.56
CA ALA A 22 0.96 -11.02 -13.41
C ALA A 22 2.30 -11.39 -14.08
N GLY A 23 2.99 -12.43 -13.61
CA GLY A 23 4.36 -12.74 -14.05
C GLY A 23 5.40 -11.69 -13.64
N VAL A 24 5.13 -10.96 -12.56
CA VAL A 24 5.96 -9.86 -12.05
C VAL A 24 6.74 -10.33 -10.81
N SER A 25 8.04 -10.09 -10.78
CA SER A 25 8.86 -10.38 -9.60
C SER A 25 8.61 -9.34 -8.49
N PRO A 26 8.69 -9.72 -7.20
CA PRO A 26 8.58 -8.76 -6.10
C PRO A 26 9.53 -7.56 -6.21
N GLU A 27 10.71 -7.76 -6.81
CA GLU A 27 11.74 -6.73 -7.02
C GLU A 27 11.37 -5.67 -8.05
N GLU A 28 10.39 -5.93 -8.93
CA GLU A 28 9.90 -4.99 -9.93
C GLU A 28 8.87 -4.01 -9.37
N VAL A 29 8.25 -4.32 -8.22
CA VAL A 29 7.26 -3.45 -7.58
C VAL A 29 7.95 -2.31 -6.83
N ASN A 30 7.67 -1.07 -7.24
CA ASN A 30 8.17 0.14 -6.57
C ASN A 30 7.06 1.00 -5.92
N TYR A 31 5.80 0.61 -6.08
CA TYR A 31 4.67 1.39 -5.56
C TYR A 31 3.51 0.51 -5.08
N ILE A 32 2.93 0.86 -3.94
CA ILE A 32 1.75 0.20 -3.36
C ILE A 32 0.75 1.26 -2.90
N ASN A 33 -0.47 1.23 -3.44
CA ASN A 33 -1.61 1.90 -2.78
C ASN A 33 -2.24 0.94 -1.77
N ALA A 34 -1.95 1.16 -0.49
CA ALA A 34 -2.33 0.28 0.61
C ALA A 34 -3.83 0.32 0.93
N HIS A 35 -4.31 -0.75 1.57
CA HIS A 35 -5.65 -0.82 2.13
C HIS A 35 -5.83 0.17 3.29
N ALA A 36 -4.89 0.21 4.25
CA ALA A 36 -4.72 1.24 5.27
C ALA A 36 -6.01 1.96 5.71
N THR A 37 -6.85 1.25 6.47
CA THR A 37 -8.16 1.76 6.94
C THR A 37 -8.07 2.62 8.18
N SER A 38 -6.85 2.97 8.62
CA SER A 38 -6.60 3.70 9.86
C SER A 38 -7.00 2.91 11.10
N THR A 39 -6.80 1.58 11.05
CA THR A 39 -7.04 0.69 12.20
C THR A 39 -5.74 0.04 12.61
N LEU A 40 -5.41 0.09 13.91
CA LEU A 40 -4.12 -0.42 14.40
C LEU A 40 -3.84 -1.87 13.98
N ALA A 41 -4.81 -2.77 14.17
CA ALA A 41 -4.65 -4.18 13.82
C ALA A 41 -4.54 -4.41 12.30
N GLY A 42 -5.36 -3.73 11.50
CA GLY A 42 -5.38 -3.86 10.05
C GLY A 42 -4.11 -3.33 9.40
N ASP A 43 -3.73 -2.10 9.75
CA ASP A 43 -2.60 -1.41 9.14
C ASP A 43 -1.28 -2.14 9.49
N LEU A 44 -1.11 -2.61 10.74
CA LEU A 44 0.07 -3.39 11.13
C LEU A 44 0.12 -4.79 10.48
N ALA A 45 -1.03 -5.46 10.32
CA ALA A 45 -1.09 -6.74 9.62
C ALA A 45 -0.73 -6.60 8.13
N GLU A 46 -1.17 -5.52 7.48
CA GLU A 46 -0.81 -5.19 6.11
C GLU A 46 0.68 -4.90 5.97
N ILE A 47 1.25 -4.10 6.86
CA ILE A 47 2.70 -3.82 6.91
C ILE A 47 3.52 -5.10 7.09
N ASN A 48 3.10 -5.98 8.00
CA ASN A 48 3.75 -7.28 8.19
C ASN A 48 3.67 -8.16 6.94
N ALA A 49 2.54 -8.15 6.23
CA ALA A 49 2.36 -8.89 4.99
C ALA A 49 3.28 -8.38 3.88
N ILE A 50 3.37 -7.06 3.71
CA ILE A 50 4.24 -6.42 2.73
C ILE A 50 5.71 -6.78 3.01
N LYS A 51 6.17 -6.70 4.27
CA LYS A 51 7.54 -7.10 4.67
C LYS A 51 7.84 -8.59 4.44
N LYS A 52 6.81 -9.45 4.42
CA LYS A 52 7.01 -10.87 4.10
C LYS A 52 7.33 -11.08 2.62
N VAL A 53 6.63 -10.37 1.74
CA VAL A 53 6.74 -10.52 0.29
C VAL A 53 7.93 -9.74 -0.27
N PHE A 54 8.04 -8.46 0.09
CA PHE A 54 9.05 -7.54 -0.44
C PHE A 54 10.26 -7.46 0.49
N LYS A 55 11.39 -8.05 0.09
CA LYS A 55 12.60 -8.12 0.92
C LYS A 55 13.39 -6.82 0.95
N ASN A 56 13.41 -6.09 -0.15
CA ASN A 56 13.99 -4.76 -0.22
C ASN A 56 12.88 -3.73 -0.35
N THR A 57 12.67 -2.94 0.70
CA THR A 57 11.58 -1.96 0.77
C THR A 57 12.05 -0.52 0.59
N SER A 58 13.36 -0.28 0.39
CA SER A 58 13.93 1.08 0.35
C SER A 58 13.41 1.92 -0.81
N GLU A 59 13.15 1.26 -1.94
CA GLU A 59 12.67 1.92 -3.17
C GLU A 59 11.14 1.88 -3.31
N ILE A 60 10.44 1.22 -2.38
CA ILE A 60 8.99 1.08 -2.45
C ILE A 60 8.33 2.28 -1.78
N LYS A 61 7.53 3.01 -2.55
CA LYS A 61 6.60 4.01 -2.00
C LYS A 61 5.25 3.39 -1.68
N ILE A 62 4.71 3.71 -0.52
CA ILE A 62 3.40 3.25 -0.09
C ILE A 62 2.54 4.46 0.21
N ASN A 63 1.28 4.48 -0.22
CA ASN A 63 0.36 5.53 0.21
C ASN A 63 -1.03 4.97 0.53
N ALA A 64 -1.85 5.77 1.22
CA ALA A 64 -3.21 5.40 1.60
C ALA A 64 -4.23 6.41 1.06
N THR A 65 -4.96 6.05 -0.01
CA THR A 65 -6.00 6.92 -0.59
C THR A 65 -7.09 7.26 0.44
N LYS A 66 -7.43 6.30 1.32
CA LYS A 66 -8.45 6.46 2.36
C LYS A 66 -8.17 7.61 3.34
N SER A 67 -6.90 8.03 3.46
CA SER A 67 -6.56 9.21 4.28
C SER A 67 -7.27 10.49 3.83
N MET A 68 -7.59 10.61 2.53
CA MET A 68 -8.23 11.79 1.95
C MET A 68 -9.73 11.61 1.70
N ILE A 69 -10.16 10.40 1.29
CA ILE A 69 -11.53 10.15 0.84
C ILE A 69 -12.36 9.29 1.79
N GLY A 70 -11.75 8.80 2.88
CA GLY A 70 -12.35 7.84 3.80
C GLY A 70 -12.47 6.44 3.21
N HIS A 71 -13.05 5.52 4.00
CA HIS A 71 -13.25 4.14 3.56
C HIS A 71 -14.60 3.96 2.85
N CYS A 72 -14.60 3.98 1.52
CA CYS A 72 -15.82 3.80 0.70
C CYS A 72 -16.33 2.35 0.60
N LEU A 73 -16.02 1.49 1.58
CA LEU A 73 -16.43 0.08 1.65
C LEU A 73 -16.25 -0.65 0.31
N GLY A 74 -17.32 -1.21 -0.26
CA GLY A 74 -17.28 -1.96 -1.52
C GLY A 74 -16.81 -1.16 -2.74
N ALA A 75 -16.85 0.17 -2.69
CA ALA A 75 -16.34 1.02 -3.76
C ALA A 75 -14.83 1.33 -3.61
N ALA A 76 -14.22 1.06 -2.45
CA ALA A 76 -12.84 1.43 -2.17
C ALA A 76 -11.86 0.88 -3.21
N GLY A 77 -11.95 -0.41 -3.53
CA GLY A 77 -11.04 -1.03 -4.51
C GLY A 77 -11.14 -0.41 -5.91
N GLY A 78 -12.33 0.03 -6.34
CA GLY A 78 -12.50 0.70 -7.64
C GLY A 78 -11.87 2.10 -7.66
N LEU A 79 -12.09 2.89 -6.61
CA LEU A 79 -11.51 4.23 -6.48
C LEU A 79 -9.97 4.16 -6.36
N GLU A 80 -9.47 3.18 -5.63
CA GLU A 80 -8.04 2.95 -5.42
C GLU A 80 -7.35 2.42 -6.67
N ALA A 81 -8.00 1.54 -7.45
CA ALA A 81 -7.49 1.13 -8.74
C ALA A 81 -7.35 2.32 -9.71
N ILE A 82 -8.33 3.25 -9.72
CA ILE A 82 -8.22 4.49 -10.50
C ILE A 82 -7.02 5.32 -10.02
N ALA A 83 -6.86 5.50 -8.71
CA ALA A 83 -5.73 6.24 -8.13
C ALA A 83 -4.37 5.61 -8.52
N THR A 84 -4.24 4.28 -8.45
CA THR A 84 -3.03 3.55 -8.85
C THR A 84 -2.73 3.73 -10.34
N VAL A 85 -3.72 3.61 -11.22
CA VAL A 85 -3.54 3.88 -12.67
C VAL A 85 -3.14 5.34 -12.93
N LYS A 86 -3.69 6.28 -12.15
CA LYS A 86 -3.27 7.69 -12.23
C LYS A 86 -1.82 7.88 -11.77
N ALA A 87 -1.36 7.18 -10.74
CA ALA A 87 0.03 7.22 -10.32
C ALA A 87 0.96 6.73 -11.45
N ILE A 88 0.66 5.59 -12.06
CA ILE A 88 1.39 5.04 -13.22
C ILE A 88 1.44 6.03 -14.38
N THR A 89 0.28 6.57 -14.78
CA THR A 89 0.20 7.40 -15.99
C THR A 89 0.70 8.83 -15.82
N THR A 90 0.84 9.32 -14.59
CA THR A 90 1.26 10.71 -14.34
C THR A 90 2.60 10.84 -13.64
N GLY A 91 3.12 9.75 -13.06
CA GLY A 91 4.31 9.77 -12.21
C GLY A 91 4.11 10.55 -10.91
N TRP A 92 2.87 10.83 -10.50
CA TRP A 92 2.56 11.50 -9.25
C TRP A 92 1.86 10.55 -8.28
N VAL A 93 2.50 10.30 -7.14
CA VAL A 93 1.94 9.53 -6.03
C VAL A 93 1.33 10.51 -5.03
N HIS A 94 0.04 10.34 -4.73
CA HIS A 94 -0.66 11.20 -3.78
C HIS A 94 -0.22 10.91 -2.34
N PRO A 95 -0.43 11.85 -1.39
CA PRO A 95 0.03 11.63 -0.03
C PRO A 95 -0.86 10.68 0.75
N THR A 96 -0.30 10.16 1.84
CA THR A 96 -1.04 9.74 3.03
C THR A 96 -1.16 10.95 3.95
N ILE A 97 -2.30 11.63 3.98
CA ILE A 97 -2.49 12.82 4.82
C ILE A 97 -2.75 12.45 6.29
N ASN A 98 -2.53 13.40 7.20
CA ASN A 98 -2.71 13.27 8.64
C ASN A 98 -1.75 12.26 9.33
N GLN A 99 -0.57 12.03 8.75
CA GLN A 99 0.41 11.09 9.28
C GLN A 99 1.58 11.83 9.93
N PHE A 100 1.63 11.84 11.27
CA PHE A 100 2.63 12.61 12.03
C PHE A 100 3.54 11.74 12.90
N ASN A 101 2.99 10.66 13.47
CA ASN A 101 3.68 9.76 14.39
C ASN A 101 3.43 8.32 13.94
N PRO A 102 4.09 7.84 12.88
CA PRO A 102 3.92 6.46 12.43
C PRO A 102 4.46 5.47 13.47
N GLU A 103 3.88 4.27 13.51
CA GLU A 103 4.40 3.18 14.33
C GLU A 103 5.83 2.84 13.90
N PRO A 104 6.76 2.53 14.84
CA PRO A 104 8.16 2.26 14.49
C PRO A 104 8.37 1.10 13.51
N SER A 105 7.41 0.17 13.44
CA SER A 105 7.43 -0.94 12.50
C SER A 105 7.16 -0.52 11.04
N VAL A 106 6.68 0.70 10.80
CA VAL A 106 6.40 1.25 9.48
C VAL A 106 7.66 1.96 8.97
N GLU A 107 8.54 1.19 8.32
CA GLU A 107 9.84 1.66 7.83
C GLU A 107 9.82 2.07 6.34
N PHE A 108 8.63 2.15 5.75
CA PHE A 108 8.43 2.49 4.34
C PHE A 108 8.34 4.01 4.15
N ASP A 109 8.71 4.49 2.95
CA ASP A 109 8.28 5.82 2.52
C ASP A 109 6.77 5.80 2.27
N THR A 110 6.04 6.35 3.24
CA THR A 110 4.57 6.34 3.27
C THR A 110 3.95 7.53 2.55
N VAL A 111 4.78 8.33 1.85
CA VAL A 111 4.36 9.54 1.13
C VAL A 111 3.58 10.46 2.07
N ALA A 112 4.13 10.70 3.26
CA ALA A 112 3.43 11.36 4.35
C ALA A 112 3.15 12.84 4.02
N ASN A 113 1.88 13.24 4.09
CA ASN A 113 1.32 14.61 4.00
C ASN A 113 1.55 15.38 2.69
N GLU A 114 2.58 15.08 1.92
CA GLU A 114 2.88 15.75 0.65
C GLU A 114 3.02 14.75 -0.49
N LYS A 115 2.39 15.07 -1.64
CA LYS A 115 2.53 14.25 -2.84
C LYS A 115 3.97 14.23 -3.31
N GLN A 116 4.38 13.15 -3.97
CA GLN A 116 5.73 12.99 -4.48
C GLN A 116 5.70 12.57 -5.94
N GLN A 117 6.72 13.02 -6.69
CA GLN A 117 6.94 12.51 -8.04
C GLN A 117 7.72 11.20 -7.93
N HIS A 118 7.23 10.17 -8.62
CA HIS A 118 7.83 8.84 -8.63
C HIS A 118 7.41 8.14 -9.92
N GLU A 119 8.39 7.65 -10.67
CA GLU A 119 8.14 6.85 -11.86
C GLU A 119 7.71 5.45 -11.42
N VAL A 120 6.41 5.18 -11.53
CA VAL A 120 5.86 3.86 -11.21
C VAL A 120 6.06 2.95 -12.41
N ASN A 121 6.91 1.95 -12.25
CA ASN A 121 7.17 0.93 -13.26
C ASN A 121 6.26 -0.28 -12.99
N VAL A 122 5.83 -0.94 -14.07
CA VAL A 122 4.99 -2.15 -14.02
C VAL A 122 5.73 -3.27 -14.72
#